data_AF-A0A3D2X346-F1
#
_entry.id   AF-A0A3D2X346-F1
#
_cell.length_a   1.000
_cell.length_b   1.000
_cell.length_c   1.000
_cell.angle_alpha   90.00
_cell.angle_beta   90.00
_cell.angle_gamma   90.00
#
_symmetry.space_group_name_H-M   'P 1'
#
loop_
_entity.id
_entity.type
_entity.pdbx_description
1 polymer ?
#
loop_
_entity_poly.entity_id
_entity_poly.type
_entity_poly.pdbx_seq_one_letter_code
_entity_poly.pdbx_strand_id
1 'polypeptide(L)'
;KGTYFGLIGKSSSRFETWREFILSLFQMLINDGKRKGSNLVHITYDELWELITSYAEVFDEVITPRLVHWDLWDGNVFVQDGSISGIIDYERAFYGDFLMEDEFSSFREPSKAFLKAYGKEEFTPKEMIRCTIYRLYRCIIMIVECDYRKYDSNVQVNWMIDTLKVELEKLKKLSQ
;
A
#
# COMPACT_ATOMS: atom_id res chain seq x y z
N LYS A 1 -6.11 7.10 -17.30
CA LYS A 1 -7.02 7.39 -16.17
C LYS A 1 -8.14 6.36 -16.21
N GLY A 2 -8.55 5.81 -15.07
CA GLY A 2 -9.68 4.86 -14.97
C GLY A 2 -11.01 5.59 -14.78
N THR A 3 -12.12 4.84 -14.89
CA THR A 3 -13.48 5.34 -14.67
C THR A 3 -14.10 4.90 -13.34
N TYR A 4 -13.35 4.15 -12.53
CA TYR A 4 -13.76 3.61 -11.23
C TYR A 4 -12.53 3.41 -10.33
N PHE A 5 -12.73 3.31 -9.02
CA PHE A 5 -11.72 2.80 -8.09
C PHE A 5 -11.94 1.31 -7.84
N GLY A 6 -10.89 0.48 -7.85
CA GLY A 6 -11.07 -0.97 -7.69
C GLY A 6 -10.06 -1.86 -8.40
N LEU A 7 -10.01 -3.13 -8.02
CA LEU A 7 -9.20 -4.16 -8.70
C LEU A 7 -9.53 -4.25 -10.19
N ILE A 8 -8.51 -4.50 -11.02
CA ILE A 8 -8.73 -4.78 -12.43
C ILE A 8 -9.43 -6.14 -12.60
N GLY A 9 -10.25 -6.29 -13.64
CA GLY A 9 -10.91 -7.56 -13.94
C GLY A 9 -12.03 -8.00 -12.98
N LYS A 10 -12.28 -7.29 -11.87
CA LYS A 10 -13.32 -7.64 -10.88
C LYS A 10 -14.35 -6.53 -10.73
N SER A 11 -15.48 -6.65 -11.43
CA SER A 11 -16.55 -5.64 -11.38
C SER A 11 -17.16 -5.47 -9.99
N SER A 12 -17.13 -6.51 -9.16
CA SER A 12 -17.64 -6.46 -7.78
C SER A 12 -16.78 -5.64 -6.83
N SER A 13 -15.59 -5.18 -7.25
CA SER A 13 -14.71 -4.32 -6.45
C SER A 13 -14.66 -2.89 -6.96
N ARG A 14 -15.68 -2.45 -7.71
CA ARG A 14 -15.77 -1.07 -8.21
C ARG A 14 -16.42 -0.16 -7.17
N PHE A 15 -15.78 0.96 -6.91
CA PHE A 15 -16.22 2.00 -5.99
C PHE A 15 -16.18 3.36 -6.68
N GLU A 16 -17.00 4.29 -6.18
CA GLU A 16 -17.05 5.67 -6.67
C GLU A 16 -15.91 6.51 -6.11
N THR A 17 -15.44 6.18 -4.90
CA THR A 17 -14.36 6.92 -4.24
C THR A 17 -13.17 6.04 -3.90
N TRP A 18 -11.98 6.65 -3.85
CA TRP A 18 -10.78 5.99 -3.36
C TRP A 18 -10.93 5.56 -1.90
N ARG A 19 -11.53 6.41 -1.05
CA ARG A 19 -11.79 6.11 0.36
C ARG A 19 -12.51 4.79 0.53
N GLU A 20 -13.62 4.58 -0.17
CA GLU A 20 -14.41 3.35 -0.04
C GLU A 20 -13.57 2.14 -0.43
N PHE A 21 -12.82 2.23 -1.53
CA PHE A 21 -12.01 1.12 -2.00
C PHE A 21 -10.85 0.81 -1.04
N ILE A 22 -10.05 1.79 -0.60
CA ILE A 22 -8.92 1.52 0.30
C ILE A 22 -9.37 1.00 1.66
N LEU A 23 -10.47 1.53 2.21
CA LEU A 23 -11.03 1.01 3.47
C LEU A 23 -11.56 -0.41 3.28
N SER A 24 -12.12 -0.76 2.12
CA SER A 24 -12.51 -2.14 1.82
C SER A 24 -11.30 -3.10 1.79
N LEU A 25 -10.14 -2.66 1.26
CA LEU A 25 -8.90 -3.44 1.25
C LEU A 25 -8.38 -3.68 2.66
N PHE A 26 -8.39 -2.67 3.53
CA PHE A 26 -8.04 -2.82 4.94
C PHE A 26 -9.00 -3.77 5.66
N GLN A 27 -10.32 -3.65 5.42
CA GLN A 27 -11.31 -4.53 6.03
C GLN A 27 -11.10 -6.00 5.62
N MET A 28 -10.82 -6.26 4.34
CA MET A 28 -10.49 -7.61 3.85
C MET A 28 -9.24 -8.15 4.53
N LEU A 29 -8.16 -7.35 4.58
CA LEU A 29 -6.90 -7.75 5.21
C LEU A 29 -7.05 -8.03 6.71
N ILE A 30 -7.78 -7.17 7.43
CA ILE A 30 -8.10 -7.37 8.85
C ILE A 30 -8.88 -8.67 9.06
N ASN A 31 -9.90 -8.93 8.22
CA ASN A 31 -10.70 -10.13 8.32
C ASN A 31 -9.87 -11.40 8.09
N ASP A 32 -8.95 -11.36 7.12
CA ASP A 32 -8.07 -12.51 6.83
C ASP A 32 -7.03 -12.73 7.93
N GLY A 33 -6.44 -11.66 8.46
CA GLY A 33 -5.55 -11.73 9.62
C GLY A 33 -6.24 -12.30 10.86
N LYS A 34 -7.45 -11.81 11.19
CA LYS A 34 -8.28 -12.35 12.29
C LYS A 34 -8.62 -13.83 12.07
N ARG A 35 -9.03 -14.22 10.86
CA ARG A 35 -9.36 -15.61 10.51
C ARG A 35 -8.18 -16.55 10.68
N LYS A 36 -6.98 -16.08 10.34
CA LYS A 36 -5.74 -16.87 10.42
C LYS A 36 -5.12 -16.90 11.82
N GLY A 37 -5.49 -15.95 12.69
CA GLY A 37 -4.88 -15.75 14.00
C GLY A 37 -3.53 -15.05 13.93
N SER A 38 -3.25 -14.33 12.84
CA SER A 38 -2.01 -13.58 12.64
C SER A 38 -1.89 -12.47 13.69
N ASN A 39 -0.75 -12.37 14.35
CA ASN A 39 -0.50 -11.35 15.38
C ASN A 39 0.36 -10.21 14.81
N LEU A 40 -0.16 -8.98 14.86
CA LEU A 40 0.56 -7.78 14.40
C LEU A 40 1.57 -7.24 15.43
N VAL A 41 1.57 -7.76 16.66
CA VAL A 41 2.50 -7.45 17.77
C VAL A 41 2.39 -6.02 18.34
N HIS A 42 2.34 -4.99 17.50
CA HIS A 42 2.43 -3.58 17.90
C HIS A 42 1.10 -2.83 17.90
N ILE A 43 0.05 -3.43 17.35
CA ILE A 43 -1.30 -2.87 17.28
C ILE A 43 -2.32 -4.01 17.16
N THR A 44 -3.48 -3.88 17.79
CA THR A 44 -4.59 -4.80 17.55
C THR A 44 -5.31 -4.46 16.25
N TYR A 45 -6.08 -5.41 15.70
CA TYR A 45 -6.86 -5.15 14.49
C TYR A 45 -7.94 -4.06 14.68
N ASP A 46 -8.48 -3.95 15.89
CA ASP A 46 -9.52 -2.95 16.18
C ASP A 46 -8.89 -1.56 16.32
N GLU A 47 -7.76 -1.43 17.03
CA GLU A 47 -6.97 -0.19 17.08
C GLU A 47 -6.47 0.22 15.69
N LEU A 48 -6.07 -0.73 14.85
CA LEU A 48 -5.68 -0.45 13.46
C LEU A 48 -6.86 0.13 12.67
N TRP A 49 -8.05 -0.45 12.79
CA TRP A 49 -9.23 0.04 12.09
C TRP A 49 -9.59 1.45 12.54
N GLU A 50 -9.60 1.70 13.86
CA GLU A 50 -9.83 3.03 14.44
C GLU A 50 -8.79 4.04 13.95
N LEU A 51 -7.50 3.65 13.93
CA LEU A 51 -6.42 4.49 13.45
C LEU A 51 -6.62 4.84 11.96
N ILE A 52 -6.80 3.87 11.08
CA ILE A 52 -6.94 4.14 9.63
C ILE A 52 -8.18 4.97 9.33
N THR A 53 -9.31 4.69 10.00
CA THR A 53 -10.55 5.45 9.79
C THR A 53 -10.48 6.87 10.33
N SER A 54 -9.66 7.14 11.36
CA SER A 54 -9.41 8.52 11.82
C SER A 54 -8.77 9.41 10.75
N TYR A 55 -8.09 8.82 9.75
CA TYR A 55 -7.50 9.53 8.61
C TYR A 55 -8.37 9.48 7.34
N ALA A 56 -9.61 8.99 7.40
CA ALA A 56 -10.38 8.72 6.18
C ALA A 56 -10.50 9.93 5.23
N GLU A 57 -10.47 11.16 5.75
CA GLU A 57 -10.45 12.42 4.99
C GLU A 57 -9.26 12.59 4.05
N VAL A 58 -8.09 12.03 4.35
CA VAL A 58 -6.94 12.19 3.44
C VAL A 58 -7.15 11.45 2.13
N PHE A 59 -8.01 10.42 2.09
CA PHE A 59 -8.29 9.64 0.88
C PHE A 59 -9.22 10.37 -0.11
N ASP A 60 -9.99 11.36 0.33
CA ASP A 60 -10.90 12.11 -0.55
C ASP A 60 -10.17 13.01 -1.55
N GLU A 61 -8.90 13.32 -1.32
CA GLU A 61 -8.09 14.09 -2.29
C GLU A 61 -7.80 13.29 -3.57
N VAL A 62 -7.97 11.97 -3.52
CA VAL A 62 -7.74 11.10 -4.68
C VAL A 62 -9.02 11.05 -5.50
N ILE A 63 -9.16 12.00 -6.41
CA ILE A 63 -10.35 12.14 -7.27
C ILE A 63 -10.18 11.50 -8.66
N THR A 64 -8.96 11.06 -9.01
CA THR A 64 -8.67 10.47 -10.33
C THR A 64 -8.12 9.06 -10.14
N PRO A 65 -8.87 8.02 -10.55
CA PRO A 65 -8.35 6.67 -10.55
C PRO A 65 -7.20 6.52 -11.55
N ARG A 66 -6.05 6.04 -11.08
CA ARG A 66 -4.88 5.73 -11.91
C ARG A 66 -4.59 4.24 -11.81
N LEU A 67 -4.13 3.64 -12.90
CA LEU A 67 -3.71 2.25 -12.85
C LEU A 67 -2.47 2.18 -11.96
N VAL A 68 -2.54 1.34 -10.94
CA VAL A 68 -1.46 1.02 -10.01
C VAL A 68 -1.19 -0.47 -10.17
N HIS A 69 0.06 -0.82 -10.46
CA HIS A 69 0.51 -2.20 -10.52
C HIS A 69 0.63 -2.79 -9.11
N TRP A 70 1.12 -1.96 -8.17
CA TRP A 70 1.35 -2.21 -6.74
C TRP A 70 2.51 -3.18 -6.44
N ASP A 71 2.74 -4.16 -7.31
CA ASP A 71 3.87 -5.09 -7.23
C ASP A 71 4.98 -4.80 -8.26
N LEU A 72 5.30 -3.52 -8.51
CA LEU A 72 6.25 -3.11 -9.55
C LEU A 72 7.70 -3.06 -9.07
N TRP A 73 8.16 -4.12 -8.41
CA TRP A 73 9.57 -4.27 -8.02
C TRP A 73 10.44 -4.71 -9.21
N ASP A 74 11.76 -4.63 -9.08
CA ASP A 74 12.74 -4.88 -10.16
C ASP A 74 12.50 -6.19 -10.94
N GLY A 75 12.02 -7.25 -10.27
CA GLY A 75 11.76 -8.55 -10.90
C GLY A 75 10.59 -8.56 -11.90
N ASN A 76 9.68 -7.59 -11.81
CA ASN A 76 8.49 -7.48 -12.65
C ASN A 76 8.67 -6.48 -13.81
N VAL A 77 9.87 -5.90 -13.98
CA VAL A 77 10.19 -4.94 -15.04
C VAL A 77 11.31 -5.47 -15.94
N PHE A 78 11.01 -5.62 -17.24
CA PHE A 78 12.02 -5.97 -18.24
C PHE A 78 12.61 -4.73 -18.88
N VAL A 79 13.93 -4.75 -19.08
CA VAL A 79 14.69 -3.66 -19.69
C VAL A 79 15.46 -4.19 -20.89
N GLN A 80 15.32 -3.54 -22.04
CA GLN A 80 16.09 -3.78 -23.25
C GLN A 80 16.63 -2.45 -23.77
N ASP A 81 17.93 -2.41 -24.06
CA ASP A 81 18.61 -1.21 -24.59
C ASP A 81 18.35 0.08 -23.77
N GLY A 82 18.34 -0.06 -22.43
CA GLY A 82 18.12 1.05 -21.51
C GLY A 82 16.67 1.55 -21.42
N SER A 83 15.72 0.85 -22.05
CA SER A 83 14.29 1.18 -22.04
C SER A 83 13.46 0.04 -21.47
N ILE A 84 12.33 0.37 -20.84
CA ILE A 84 11.36 -0.65 -20.38
C ILE A 84 10.81 -1.37 -21.61
N SER A 85 11.00 -2.68 -21.69
CA SER A 85 10.52 -3.54 -22.76
C SER A 85 9.28 -4.34 -22.38
N GLY A 86 9.00 -4.48 -21.08
CA GLY A 86 7.81 -5.17 -20.58
C GLY A 86 7.59 -5.01 -19.09
N ILE A 87 6.33 -5.15 -18.68
CA ILE A 87 5.90 -5.23 -17.28
C ILE A 87 5.00 -6.47 -17.17
N ILE A 88 5.17 -7.25 -16.11
CA ILE A 88 4.44 -8.50 -15.87
C ILE A 88 3.83 -8.52 -14.46
N ASP A 89 2.94 -9.49 -14.24
CA ASP A 89 2.36 -9.82 -12.93
C ASP A 89 1.36 -8.80 -12.35
N TYR A 90 0.34 -8.47 -13.16
CA TYR A 90 -0.73 -7.54 -12.80
C TYR A 90 -1.77 -8.12 -11.82
N GLU A 91 -1.49 -9.22 -11.10
CA GLU A 91 -2.50 -9.92 -10.28
C GLU A 91 -3.12 -9.05 -9.19
N ARG A 92 -2.35 -8.06 -8.69
CA ARG A 92 -2.78 -7.14 -7.65
C ARG A 92 -3.12 -5.75 -8.17
N ALA A 93 -3.13 -5.56 -9.49
CA ALA A 93 -3.33 -4.23 -10.05
C ALA A 93 -4.75 -3.71 -9.80
N PHE A 94 -4.86 -2.39 -9.62
CA PHE A 94 -6.12 -1.70 -9.38
C PHE A 94 -6.11 -0.29 -9.96
N TYR A 95 -7.29 0.32 -10.06
CA TYR A 95 -7.43 1.74 -10.26
C TYR A 95 -7.55 2.44 -8.90
N GLY A 96 -6.59 3.31 -8.58
CA GLY A 96 -6.40 3.85 -7.23
C GLY A 96 -5.52 5.10 -7.17
N ASP A 97 -5.01 5.37 -5.97
CA ASP A 97 -4.00 6.39 -5.73
C ASP A 97 -2.62 5.90 -6.22
N PHE A 98 -1.98 6.68 -7.10
CA PHE A 98 -0.66 6.35 -7.64
C PHE A 98 0.42 6.28 -6.55
N LEU A 99 0.21 6.93 -5.40
CA LEU A 99 1.13 6.87 -4.26
C LEU A 99 1.18 5.49 -3.60
N MET A 100 0.24 4.60 -3.94
CA MET A 100 0.30 3.22 -3.50
C MET A 100 1.26 2.38 -4.36
N GLU A 101 1.77 2.88 -5.49
CA GLU A 101 2.77 2.15 -6.30
C GLU A 101 4.06 1.86 -5.52
N ASP A 102 4.82 0.86 -5.97
CA ASP A 102 5.95 0.30 -5.21
C ASP A 102 6.94 1.34 -4.70
N GLU A 103 7.50 2.19 -5.55
CA GLU A 103 8.51 3.17 -5.14
C GLU A 103 7.99 4.14 -4.05
N PHE A 104 6.74 4.60 -4.16
CA PHE A 104 6.12 5.55 -3.22
C PHE A 104 5.73 4.92 -1.88
N SER A 105 5.33 3.64 -1.92
CA SER A 105 4.90 2.86 -0.76
C SER A 105 5.97 1.88 -0.27
N SER A 106 7.20 2.00 -0.79
CA SER A 106 8.36 1.25 -0.34
C SER A 106 8.81 1.75 1.04
N PHE A 107 9.65 0.98 1.72
CA PHE A 107 10.24 1.37 3.01
C PHE A 107 11.45 2.33 2.86
N ARG A 108 11.57 2.97 1.69
CA ARG A 108 12.58 3.98 1.39
C ARG A 108 11.85 5.21 0.82
N GLU A 109 12.51 6.36 0.88
CA GLU A 109 11.98 7.55 0.22
C GLU A 109 12.41 7.55 -1.25
N PRO A 110 11.50 7.86 -2.20
CA PRO A 110 11.86 7.92 -3.61
C PRO A 110 12.98 8.91 -3.89
N SER A 111 13.82 8.60 -4.87
CA SER A 111 14.86 9.55 -5.29
C SER A 111 14.26 10.83 -5.87
N LYS A 112 14.99 11.95 -5.77
CA LYS A 112 14.58 13.22 -6.40
C LYS A 112 14.41 13.09 -7.92
N ALA A 113 15.22 12.27 -8.56
CA ALA A 113 15.12 12.00 -10.00
C ALA A 113 13.80 11.29 -10.34
N PHE A 114 13.41 10.31 -9.52
CA PHE A 114 12.14 9.59 -9.66
C PHE A 114 10.94 10.53 -9.48
N LEU A 115 10.93 11.33 -8.39
CA LEU A 115 9.87 12.31 -8.15
C LEU A 115 9.73 13.27 -9.33
N LYS A 116 10.86 13.81 -9.82
CA LYS A 116 10.87 14.73 -10.96
C LYS A 116 10.32 14.06 -12.23
N ALA A 117 10.65 12.81 -12.49
CA ALA A 117 10.10 12.04 -13.62
C ALA A 117 8.58 11.83 -13.49
N TYR A 118 8.06 11.76 -12.25
CA TYR A 118 6.63 11.74 -11.94
C TYR A 118 5.97 13.13 -11.89
N GLY A 119 6.72 14.20 -12.18
CA GLY A 119 6.22 15.58 -12.13
C GLY A 119 6.00 16.11 -10.71
N LYS A 120 6.74 15.56 -9.73
CA LYS A 120 6.70 15.96 -8.31
C LYS A 120 8.07 16.44 -7.84
N GLU A 121 8.07 17.38 -6.91
CA GLU A 121 9.30 17.83 -6.22
C GLU A 121 9.34 17.30 -4.79
N GLU A 122 8.21 17.35 -4.09
CA GLU A 122 8.07 16.91 -2.70
C GLU A 122 6.64 16.40 -2.42
N PHE A 123 6.45 15.76 -1.27
CA PHE A 123 5.15 15.35 -0.77
C PHE A 123 4.48 16.44 0.05
N THR A 124 3.20 16.68 -0.22
CA THR A 124 2.35 17.43 0.70
C THR A 124 2.16 16.65 2.02
N PRO A 125 1.78 17.31 3.12
CA PRO A 125 1.50 16.64 4.38
C PRO A 125 0.51 15.46 4.26
N LYS A 126 -0.57 15.61 3.50
CA LYS A 126 -1.56 14.55 3.30
C LYS A 126 -1.04 13.41 2.41
N GLU A 127 -0.21 13.70 1.41
CA GLU A 127 0.47 12.65 0.66
C GLU A 127 1.43 11.84 1.54
N MET A 128 2.17 12.51 2.45
CA MET A 128 3.03 11.80 3.42
C MET A 128 2.22 10.88 4.34
N ILE A 129 1.04 11.32 4.79
CA ILE A 129 0.10 10.49 5.55
C ILE A 129 -0.34 9.29 4.70
N ARG A 130 -0.81 9.51 3.45
CA ARG A 130 -1.24 8.43 2.55
C ARG A 130 -0.12 7.42 2.29
N CYS A 131 1.10 7.86 1.95
CA CYS A 131 2.25 6.97 1.75
C CYS A 131 2.56 6.14 3.01
N THR A 132 2.50 6.76 4.20
CA THR A 132 2.73 6.07 5.48
C THR A 132 1.63 5.02 5.73
N ILE A 133 0.36 5.34 5.46
CA ILE A 133 -0.73 4.36 5.55
C ILE A 133 -0.56 3.22 4.53
N TYR A 134 -0.11 3.50 3.31
CA TYR A 134 0.15 2.46 2.31
C TYR A 134 1.32 1.56 2.69
N ARG A 135 2.35 2.09 3.35
CA ARG A 135 3.43 1.30 3.97
C ARG A 135 2.91 0.42 5.11
N LEU A 136 2.00 0.92 5.95
CA LEU A 136 1.33 0.10 6.96
C LEU A 136 0.54 -1.05 6.31
N TYR A 137 -0.24 -0.77 5.26
CA TYR A 137 -0.94 -1.80 4.49
C TYR A 137 0.04 -2.88 3.99
N ARG A 138 1.17 -2.46 3.40
CA ARG A 138 2.24 -3.36 2.93
C ARG A 138 2.84 -4.22 4.05
N CYS A 139 3.16 -3.63 5.22
CA CYS A 139 3.67 -4.41 6.36
C CYS A 139 2.66 -5.48 6.79
N ILE A 140 1.39 -5.10 6.94
CA ILE A 140 0.35 -5.99 7.48
C ILE A 140 0.05 -7.12 6.50
N ILE A 141 -0.07 -6.83 5.19
CA ILE A 141 -0.28 -7.88 4.20
C ILE A 141 0.90 -8.85 4.15
N MET A 142 2.14 -8.37 4.27
CA MET A 142 3.31 -9.25 4.32
C MET A 142 3.37 -10.08 5.61
N ILE A 143 2.95 -9.55 6.76
CA ILE A 143 2.83 -10.32 8.00
C ILE A 143 1.80 -11.43 7.84
N VAL A 144 0.59 -11.09 7.39
CA VAL A 144 -0.51 -12.06 7.20
C VAL A 144 -0.14 -13.11 6.15
N GLU A 145 0.52 -12.73 5.06
CA GLU A 145 0.95 -13.66 4.00
C GLU A 145 2.00 -14.67 4.48
N CYS A 146 2.90 -14.30 5.40
CA CYS A 146 3.89 -15.23 5.96
C CYS A 146 3.21 -16.48 6.56
N ASP A 147 2.05 -16.31 7.18
CA ASP A 147 1.28 -17.42 7.78
C ASP A 147 0.65 -18.37 6.75
N TYR A 148 0.48 -17.92 5.50
CA TYR A 148 0.03 -18.74 4.38
C TYR A 148 1.19 -19.36 3.61
N ARG A 149 2.28 -18.62 3.42
CA ARG A 149 3.44 -19.02 2.60
C ARG A 149 4.38 -19.99 3.31
N LYS A 150 4.33 -20.10 4.65
CA LYS A 150 5.13 -21.04 5.45
C LYS A 150 6.62 -21.00 5.10
N TYR A 151 7.19 -19.81 5.08
CA TYR A 151 8.62 -19.62 4.86
C TYR A 151 9.45 -20.42 5.86
N ASP A 152 10.63 -20.88 5.43
CA ASP A 152 11.56 -21.65 6.27
C ASP A 152 12.20 -20.84 7.40
N SER A 153 12.03 -19.51 7.39
CA SER A 153 12.58 -18.61 8.40
C SER A 153 11.63 -17.48 8.77
N ASN A 154 11.78 -16.96 9.98
CA ASN A 154 11.02 -15.81 10.48
C ASN A 154 11.68 -14.46 10.14
N VAL A 155 12.73 -14.43 9.31
CA VAL A 155 13.47 -13.20 9.01
C VAL A 155 12.56 -12.14 8.39
N GLN A 156 11.74 -12.54 7.41
CA GLN A 156 10.83 -11.63 6.72
C GLN A 156 9.72 -11.11 7.63
N VAL A 157 9.07 -11.98 8.41
CA VAL A 157 7.98 -11.56 9.31
C VAL A 157 8.51 -10.66 10.43
N ASN A 158 9.69 -10.96 10.99
CA ASN A 158 10.31 -10.12 12.02
C ASN A 158 10.67 -8.74 11.45
N TRP A 159 11.23 -8.69 10.24
CA TRP A 159 11.51 -7.41 9.58
C TRP A 159 10.24 -6.59 9.34
N MET A 160 9.12 -7.22 8.97
CA MET A 160 7.84 -6.52 8.80
C MET A 160 7.23 -6.06 10.12
N ILE A 161 7.38 -6.82 11.21
CA ILE A 161 6.96 -6.40 12.56
C ILE A 161 7.76 -5.18 13.00
N ASP A 162 9.08 -5.19 12.84
CA ASP A 162 9.93 -4.05 13.19
C ASP A 162 9.59 -2.80 12.35
N THR A 163 9.33 -3.00 11.05
CA THR A 163 8.95 -1.92 10.13
C THR A 163 7.56 -1.37 10.45
N LEU A 164 6.60 -2.24 10.81
CA LEU A 164 5.27 -1.84 11.26
C LEU A 164 5.35 -0.88 12.45
N LYS A 165 6.22 -1.18 13.43
CA LYS A 165 6.45 -0.27 14.58
C LYS A 165 6.92 1.11 14.13
N VAL A 166 7.88 1.16 13.21
CA VAL A 166 8.44 2.43 12.71
C VAL A 166 7.38 3.28 12.00
N GLU A 167 6.60 2.66 11.12
CA GLU A 167 5.56 3.37 10.36
C GLU A 167 4.39 3.82 11.25
N LEU A 168 4.03 3.05 12.29
CA LEU A 168 3.03 3.47 13.28
C LEU A 168 3.48 4.73 14.04
N GLU A 169 4.74 4.78 14.47
CA GLU A 169 5.31 5.96 15.14
C GLU A 169 5.46 7.15 14.18
N LYS A 170 5.76 6.91 12.90
CA LYS A 170 5.78 7.95 11.86
C LYS A 170 4.39 8.55 11.66
N LEU A 171 3.36 7.71 11.55
CA LEU A 171 1.98 8.17 11.35
C LEU A 171 1.51 9.04 12.50
N LYS A 172 1.75 8.63 13.76
CA LYS A 172 1.39 9.41 14.96
C LYS A 172 2.01 10.81 14.96
N LYS A 173 3.25 10.95 14.49
CA LYS A 173 3.95 12.25 14.39
C LYS A 173 3.39 13.15 13.29
N LEU A 174 2.85 12.58 12.23
CA LEU A 174 2.26 13.35 11.12
C LEU A 174 0.86 13.94 11.47
N SER A 175 0.21 13.42 12.51
CA SER A 175 -1.06 13.94 13.06
C SER A 175 -0.91 14.96 14.20
N GLN A 176 0.32 15.33 14.57
CA GLN A 176 0.61 16.39 15.54
C GLN A 176 0.92 17.70 14.82
#